data_AF-A0A1V8UDL4-F1
#
_entry.id   AF-A0A1V8UDL4-F1
#
_cell.length_a   1.000
_cell.length_b   1.000
_cell.length_c   1.000
_cell.angle_alpha   90.00
_cell.angle_beta   90.00
_cell.angle_gamma   90.00
#
_symmetry.space_group_name_H-M   'P 1'
#
loop_
_entity.id
_entity.type
_entity.pdbx_description
1 polymer ?
#
loop_
_entity_poly.entity_id
_entity_poly.type
_entity_poly.pdbx_seq_one_letter_code
_entity_poly.pdbx_strand_id
1 'polypeptide(L)'
;ATLLMMGFPSRITEEKPTLCACHGELTRGGYLCSRCKAKVCNLPATCPTCDLTLILSTHLARSYHHLFPLRNWIEVPWRRAEEKGTKQCFGCQSPFPPVPAHHEATNGATDGKAHARSKRADGASESSRYECETCQNHFCIDCDVFCHEVAHNCPGCQSSAYLPGLQEEAEGLGPNGTAMEVDS
;
A
#
# COMPACT_ATOMS: atom_id res chain seq x y z
N ALA A 1 -21.86 18.00 -9.43
CA ALA A 1 -20.38 18.07 -9.40
C ALA A 1 -19.91 18.90 -10.59
N THR A 2 -18.97 19.82 -10.38
CA THR A 2 -18.38 20.66 -11.46
C THR A 2 -16.95 20.19 -11.71
N LEU A 3 -16.53 20.13 -12.97
CA LEU A 3 -15.17 19.76 -13.35
C LEU A 3 -14.27 21.01 -13.30
N LEU A 4 -13.15 20.91 -12.57
CA LEU A 4 -12.15 21.97 -12.49
C LEU A 4 -10.98 21.65 -13.42
N MET A 5 -10.57 22.63 -14.22
CA MET A 5 -9.34 22.52 -15.02
C MET A 5 -8.12 22.74 -14.13
N MET A 6 -7.15 21.82 -14.21
CA MET A 6 -5.87 21.89 -13.50
C MET A 6 -4.71 21.69 -14.48
N GLY A 7 -3.54 22.26 -14.18
CA GLY A 7 -2.32 22.12 -14.96
C GLY A 7 -1.25 21.32 -14.23
N PHE A 8 -0.57 20.43 -14.94
CA PHE A 8 0.60 19.68 -14.48
C PHE A 8 1.88 20.27 -15.10
N PRO A 9 2.53 21.23 -14.42
CA PRO A 9 3.69 21.92 -14.98
C PRO A 9 4.98 21.08 -14.89
N SER A 10 5.88 21.29 -15.84
CA SER A 10 7.22 20.68 -15.82
C SER A 10 8.17 21.49 -14.95
N ARG A 11 9.04 20.81 -14.19
CA ARG A 11 10.13 21.44 -13.43
C ARG A 11 11.24 21.89 -14.38
N ILE A 12 11.78 23.08 -14.12
CA ILE A 12 12.93 23.64 -14.84
C ILE A 12 14.03 24.08 -13.88
N THR A 13 15.26 24.09 -14.38
CA THR A 13 16.45 24.62 -13.72
C THR A 13 17.23 25.46 -14.72
N GLU A 14 17.72 26.61 -14.28
CA GLU A 14 18.42 27.59 -15.11
C GLU A 14 19.79 27.88 -14.49
N GLU A 15 20.80 28.07 -15.33
CA GLU A 15 22.16 28.38 -14.86
C GLU A 15 22.23 29.72 -14.13
N LYS A 16 21.50 30.71 -14.64
CA LYS A 16 21.38 32.05 -14.08
C LYS A 16 20.02 32.21 -13.39
N PRO A 17 19.94 32.86 -12.21
CA PRO A 17 18.66 33.11 -11.57
C PRO A 17 17.77 34.02 -12.44
N THR A 18 16.51 33.64 -12.61
CA THR A 18 15.50 34.47 -13.28
C THR A 18 14.32 34.73 -12.34
N LEU A 19 13.54 35.77 -12.63
CA LEU A 19 12.38 36.16 -11.83
C LEU A 19 11.28 35.11 -11.91
N CYS A 20 10.71 34.77 -10.77
CA CYS A 20 9.46 34.03 -10.72
C CYS A 20 8.26 34.98 -10.88
N ALA A 21 7.23 34.57 -11.61
CA ALA A 21 6.01 35.35 -11.80
C ALA A 21 5.12 35.38 -10.54
N CYS A 22 5.34 34.46 -9.58
CA CYS A 22 4.62 34.39 -8.30
C CYS A 22 5.00 35.55 -7.36
N HIS A 23 6.30 35.79 -7.15
CA HIS A 23 6.79 36.71 -6.11
C HIS A 23 7.72 37.81 -6.65
N GLY A 24 8.13 37.75 -7.93
CA GLY A 24 9.15 38.66 -8.47
C GLY A 24 10.53 38.45 -7.84
N GLU A 25 10.81 37.25 -7.33
CA GLU A 25 12.10 36.92 -6.70
C GLU A 25 12.98 36.09 -7.65
N LEU A 26 14.29 36.31 -7.58
CA LEU A 26 15.28 35.57 -8.37
C LEU A 26 15.38 34.13 -7.88
N THR A 27 15.08 33.19 -8.78
CA THR A 27 15.14 31.75 -8.50
C THR A 27 15.91 31.05 -9.61
N ARG A 28 16.74 30.06 -9.28
CA ARG A 28 17.46 29.22 -10.27
C ARG A 28 16.63 28.06 -10.81
N GLY A 29 15.40 27.90 -10.34
CA GLY A 29 14.51 26.84 -10.77
C GLY A 29 13.07 27.19 -10.47
N GLY A 30 12.17 26.33 -10.92
CA GLY A 30 10.74 26.51 -10.74
C GLY A 30 9.95 25.59 -11.65
N TYR A 31 8.73 25.98 -11.95
CA TYR A 31 7.78 25.22 -12.75
C TYR A 31 7.18 26.11 -13.82
N LEU A 32 7.11 25.62 -15.05
CA LEU A 32 6.49 26.36 -16.16
C LEU A 32 5.00 26.03 -16.25
N CYS A 33 4.15 27.05 -16.19
CA CYS A 33 2.71 26.89 -16.40
C CYS A 33 2.44 26.15 -17.71
N SER A 34 1.64 25.07 -17.68
CA SER A 34 1.36 24.26 -18.86
C SER A 34 0.65 25.06 -19.97
N ARG A 35 -0.12 26.10 -19.61
CA ARG A 35 -0.90 26.95 -20.52
C ARG A 35 -0.12 28.15 -21.05
N CYS A 36 0.34 29.06 -20.18
CA CYS A 36 0.96 30.33 -20.59
C CYS A 36 2.50 30.37 -20.48
N LYS A 37 3.13 29.29 -20.00
CA LYS A 37 4.59 29.18 -19.79
C LYS A 37 5.18 30.16 -18.77
N ALA A 38 4.38 30.86 -17.98
CA ALA A 38 4.88 31.65 -16.84
C ALA A 38 5.62 30.75 -15.84
N LYS A 39 6.79 31.21 -15.36
CA LYS A 39 7.61 30.52 -14.34
C LYS A 39 7.05 30.80 -12.95
N VAL A 40 6.66 29.76 -12.23
CA VAL A 40 6.32 29.82 -10.80
C VAL A 40 7.37 29.11 -9.96
N CYS A 41 7.55 29.58 -8.74
CA CYS A 41 8.59 29.16 -7.82
C CYS A 41 8.29 27.80 -7.17
N ASN A 42 7.07 27.59 -6.69
CA ASN A 42 6.64 26.41 -5.94
C ASN A 42 5.23 25.97 -6.36
N LEU A 43 4.88 24.74 -6.03
CA LEU A 43 3.55 24.15 -6.22
C LEU A 43 3.07 23.54 -4.90
N PRO A 44 1.75 23.41 -4.68
CA PRO A 44 0.65 23.86 -5.54
C PRO A 44 0.54 25.39 -5.61
N ALA A 45 0.11 25.94 -6.75
CA ALA A 45 -0.05 27.39 -6.93
C ALA A 45 -1.08 27.73 -8.01
N THR A 46 -1.75 28.87 -7.89
CA THR A 46 -2.54 29.45 -8.99
C THR A 46 -1.61 30.25 -9.90
N CYS A 47 -1.67 30.03 -11.21
CA CYS A 47 -0.82 30.75 -12.16
C CYS A 47 -1.21 32.23 -12.22
N PRO A 48 -0.30 33.19 -11.91
CA PRO A 48 -0.62 34.61 -11.85
C PRO A 48 -0.92 35.25 -13.21
N THR A 49 -0.69 34.54 -14.31
CA THR A 49 -0.88 35.05 -15.68
C THR A 49 -2.18 34.55 -16.32
N CYS A 50 -2.68 33.38 -15.94
CA CYS A 50 -3.84 32.76 -16.61
C CYS A 50 -4.82 32.05 -15.66
N ASP A 51 -4.64 32.24 -14.35
CA ASP A 51 -5.46 31.71 -13.25
C ASP A 51 -5.64 30.18 -13.22
N LEU A 52 -4.87 29.45 -14.01
CA LEU A 52 -4.88 27.99 -14.00
C LEU A 52 -4.24 27.48 -12.70
N THR A 53 -4.97 26.65 -11.96
CA THR A 53 -4.44 25.93 -10.79
C THR A 53 -3.38 24.94 -11.25
N LEU A 54 -2.15 25.12 -10.76
CA LEU A 54 -0.99 24.28 -11.07
C LEU A 54 -0.70 23.34 -9.90
N ILE A 55 -0.65 22.05 -10.18
CA ILE A 55 -0.39 20.99 -9.19
C ILE A 55 0.52 19.91 -9.77
N LEU A 56 1.22 19.19 -8.91
CA LEU A 56 1.94 17.98 -9.31
C LEU A 56 1.01 16.77 -9.24
N SER A 57 1.28 15.78 -10.08
CA SER A 57 0.62 14.47 -9.99
C SER A 57 0.81 13.85 -8.60
N THR A 58 1.95 14.07 -7.94
CA THR A 58 2.24 13.58 -6.58
C THR A 58 1.35 14.21 -5.51
N HIS A 59 0.89 15.45 -5.69
CA HIS A 59 -0.04 16.08 -4.75
C HIS A 59 -1.42 15.42 -4.83
N LEU A 60 -1.89 15.11 -6.05
CA LEU A 60 -3.09 14.32 -6.22
C LEU A 60 -2.90 12.91 -5.67
N ALA A 61 -1.81 12.24 -6.06
CA ALA A 61 -1.45 10.89 -5.61
C ALA A 61 -1.50 10.76 -4.09
N ARG A 62 -0.96 11.74 -3.35
CA ARG A 62 -1.02 11.76 -1.89
C ARG A 62 -2.45 11.78 -1.36
N SER A 63 -3.34 12.53 -2.01
CA SER A 63 -4.75 12.58 -1.65
C SER A 63 -5.52 11.28 -1.97
N TYR A 64 -5.00 10.39 -2.83
CA TYR A 64 -5.70 9.13 -3.16
C TYR A 64 -5.98 8.28 -1.92
N HIS A 65 -5.08 8.26 -0.94
CA HIS A 65 -5.27 7.46 0.27
C HIS A 65 -6.44 7.95 1.17
N HIS A 66 -6.87 9.20 1.01
CA HIS A 66 -8.08 9.72 1.66
C HIS A 66 -9.34 9.50 0.82
N LEU A 67 -9.20 9.41 -0.50
CA LEU A 67 -10.30 9.12 -1.42
C LEU A 67 -10.65 7.63 -1.46
N PHE A 68 -9.63 6.78 -1.30
CA PHE A 68 -9.73 5.32 -1.34
C PHE A 68 -8.90 4.75 -0.18
N PRO A 69 -9.41 4.82 1.06
CA PRO A 69 -8.70 4.28 2.21
C PRO A 69 -8.52 2.76 2.06
N LEU A 70 -7.41 2.26 2.60
CA LEU A 70 -7.18 0.83 2.70
C LEU A 70 -8.28 0.20 3.55
N ARG A 71 -8.89 -0.89 3.07
CA ARG A 71 -9.87 -1.66 3.85
C ARG A 71 -9.18 -2.31 5.03
N ASN A 72 -9.75 -2.11 6.22
CA ASN A 72 -9.31 -2.76 7.45
C ASN A 72 -9.20 -4.27 7.25
N TRP A 73 -8.11 -4.84 7.75
CA TRP A 73 -7.94 -6.28 7.75
C TRP A 73 -8.78 -6.91 8.86
N ILE A 74 -9.28 -8.11 8.60
CA ILE A 74 -10.14 -8.83 9.53
C ILE A 74 -9.28 -9.65 10.49
N GLU A 75 -9.73 -9.77 11.74
CA GLU A 75 -9.09 -10.66 12.71
C GLU A 75 -9.26 -12.12 12.28
N VAL A 76 -8.17 -12.88 12.34
CA VAL A 76 -8.15 -14.29 11.92
C VAL A 76 -8.36 -15.21 13.13
N PRO A 77 -9.43 -16.02 13.16
CA PRO A 77 -9.58 -17.05 14.18
C PRO A 77 -8.62 -18.23 13.95
N TRP A 78 -8.39 -19.05 14.98
CA TRP A 78 -7.49 -20.21 14.90
C TRP A 78 -7.88 -21.19 13.78
N ARG A 79 -9.17 -21.41 13.54
CA ARG A 79 -9.67 -22.24 12.43
C ARG A 79 -9.14 -21.76 11.07
N ARG A 80 -9.27 -20.46 10.80
CA ARG A 80 -8.80 -19.86 9.54
C ARG A 80 -7.27 -19.86 9.45
N ALA A 81 -6.58 -19.66 10.57
CA ALA A 81 -5.13 -19.76 10.64
C ALA A 81 -4.63 -21.19 10.32
N GLU A 82 -5.35 -22.21 10.77
CA GLU A 82 -5.10 -23.63 10.48
C GLU A 82 -5.32 -23.96 9.01
N GLU A 83 -6.50 -23.62 8.48
CA GLU A 83 -6.88 -23.83 7.07
C GLU A 83 -5.83 -23.30 6.10
N LYS A 84 -5.31 -22.09 6.37
CA LYS A 84 -4.35 -21.42 5.49
C LYS A 84 -2.89 -21.77 5.78
N GLY A 85 -2.59 -22.39 6.92
CA GLY A 85 -1.26 -22.91 7.25
C GLY A 85 -0.11 -21.89 7.30
N THR A 86 -0.41 -20.58 7.27
CA THR A 86 0.62 -19.53 7.22
C THR A 86 1.49 -19.54 8.47
N LYS A 87 2.81 -19.53 8.32
CA LYS A 87 3.75 -19.59 9.46
C LYS A 87 4.39 -18.24 9.81
N GLN A 88 4.38 -17.31 8.88
CA GLN A 88 5.02 -16.00 9.01
C GLN A 88 4.15 -14.91 8.40
N CYS A 89 4.31 -13.69 8.90
CA CYS A 89 3.67 -12.51 8.34
C CYS A 89 4.14 -12.27 6.91
N PHE A 90 3.21 -11.99 5.99
CA PHE A 90 3.55 -11.72 4.59
C PHE A 90 4.43 -10.45 4.44
N GLY A 91 4.18 -9.42 5.26
CA GLY A 91 4.93 -8.16 5.22
C GLY A 91 6.34 -8.24 5.81
N CYS A 92 6.45 -8.43 7.13
CA CYS A 92 7.72 -8.41 7.84
C CYS A 92 8.40 -9.77 8.02
N GLN A 93 7.76 -10.87 7.61
CA GLN A 93 8.27 -12.25 7.77
C GLN A 93 8.46 -12.70 9.23
N SER A 94 7.98 -11.93 10.21
CA SER A 94 7.98 -12.37 11.60
C SER A 94 7.16 -13.66 11.77
N PRO A 95 7.65 -14.64 12.55
CA PRO A 95 6.95 -15.89 12.77
C PRO A 95 5.68 -15.63 13.58
N PHE A 96 4.61 -16.31 13.20
CA PHE A 96 3.37 -16.30 13.95
C PHE A 96 3.37 -17.40 15.02
N PRO A 97 2.55 -17.26 16.07
CA PRO A 97 2.32 -18.34 17.02
C PRO A 97 1.84 -19.62 16.30
N PRO A 98 2.33 -20.80 16.74
CA PRO A 98 1.86 -22.07 16.19
C PRO A 98 0.37 -22.28 16.53
N VAL A 99 -0.36 -22.92 15.63
CA VAL A 99 -1.76 -23.28 15.85
C VAL A 99 -1.83 -24.29 17.00
N PRO A 100 -2.63 -24.04 18.06
CA PRO A 100 -2.84 -25.00 19.12
C PRO A 100 -3.40 -26.31 18.54
N ALA A 101 -2.76 -27.44 18.83
CA ALA A 101 -3.35 -28.73 18.55
C ALA A 101 -4.66 -28.83 19.33
N HIS A 102 -5.73 -29.28 18.67
CA HIS A 102 -7.10 -29.28 19.18
C HIS A 102 -7.26 -30.29 20.34
N HIS A 103 -6.68 -30.03 21.51
CA HIS A 103 -6.92 -30.72 22.78
C HIS A 103 -6.29 -29.89 23.91
N GLU A 104 -7.13 -29.15 24.65
CA GLU A 104 -7.06 -28.90 26.11
C GLU A 104 -7.94 -27.70 26.49
N ALA A 105 -9.26 -27.89 26.36
CA ALA A 105 -10.14 -27.39 27.40
C ALA A 105 -10.02 -28.38 28.58
N THR A 106 -9.17 -28.10 29.57
CA THR A 106 -9.42 -28.31 31.01
C THR A 106 -8.15 -28.10 31.84
N ASN A 107 -8.29 -27.23 32.85
CA ASN A 107 -7.66 -27.26 34.18
C ASN A 107 -6.14 -27.01 34.32
N GLY A 108 -5.82 -26.09 35.22
CA GLY A 108 -4.49 -25.55 35.45
C GLY A 108 -3.50 -26.47 36.17
N ALA A 109 -2.27 -25.94 36.22
CA ALA A 109 -1.03 -26.38 36.87
C ALA A 109 -0.20 -27.44 36.12
N THR A 110 0.91 -27.00 35.49
CA THR A 110 2.30 -27.22 35.98
C THR A 110 3.32 -26.55 35.06
N ASP A 111 4.51 -26.30 35.62
CA ASP A 111 5.55 -25.36 35.22
C ASP A 111 6.26 -25.59 33.87
N GLY A 112 6.67 -24.49 33.22
CA GLY A 112 7.84 -24.49 32.34
C GLY A 112 7.72 -23.65 31.05
N LYS A 113 8.12 -22.37 31.13
CA LYS A 113 8.32 -21.42 30.00
C LYS A 113 7.02 -20.95 29.33
N ALA A 114 6.19 -20.27 30.11
CA ALA A 114 5.21 -19.31 29.60
C ALA A 114 5.95 -18.24 28.79
N HIS A 115 5.98 -18.38 27.45
CA HIS A 115 6.10 -17.22 26.58
C HIS A 115 4.97 -16.28 26.98
N ALA A 116 5.38 -15.08 27.42
CA ALA A 116 4.54 -14.08 28.06
C ALA A 116 3.12 -14.06 27.48
N ARG A 117 2.15 -14.63 28.22
CA ARG A 117 0.75 -14.22 28.09
C ARG A 117 0.70 -12.79 28.61
N SER A 118 1.11 -11.85 27.76
CA SER A 118 0.80 -10.46 28.00
C SER A 118 -0.72 -10.39 28.09
N LYS A 119 -1.20 -9.61 29.05
CA LYS A 119 -2.61 -9.24 29.18
C LYS A 119 -3.05 -8.77 27.79
N ARG A 120 -3.77 -9.63 27.05
CA ARG A 120 -4.20 -9.30 25.68
C ARG A 120 -5.08 -8.07 25.81
N ALA A 121 -4.76 -7.03 25.05
CA ALA A 121 -5.64 -5.88 24.94
C ALA A 121 -6.98 -6.38 24.37
N ASP A 122 -8.08 -5.84 24.90
CA ASP A 122 -9.41 -6.12 24.39
C ASP A 122 -9.46 -5.74 22.90
N GLY A 123 -9.91 -6.64 22.02
CA GLY A 123 -9.92 -6.45 20.56
C GLY A 123 -8.65 -6.85 19.79
N ALA A 124 -7.74 -7.64 20.37
CA ALA A 124 -6.62 -8.23 19.62
C ALA A 124 -6.94 -9.64 19.11
N SER A 125 -6.62 -9.90 17.83
CA SER A 125 -6.81 -11.21 17.16
C SER A 125 -6.25 -12.39 17.99
N GLU A 126 -7.06 -13.44 18.18
CA GLU A 126 -6.72 -14.59 19.02
C GLU A 126 -5.48 -15.37 18.53
N SER A 127 -5.26 -15.37 17.22
CA SER A 127 -4.16 -16.03 16.52
C SER A 127 -3.00 -15.07 16.19
N SER A 128 -3.13 -13.80 16.59
CA SER A 128 -2.17 -12.72 16.28
C SER A 128 -1.99 -12.44 14.79
N ARG A 129 -3.01 -12.73 13.99
CA ARG A 129 -3.03 -12.57 12.53
C ARG A 129 -4.21 -11.72 12.08
N TYR A 130 -3.96 -10.93 11.06
CA TYR A 130 -4.95 -10.08 10.38
C TYR A 130 -4.93 -10.42 8.89
N GLU A 131 -6.12 -10.61 8.30
CA GLU A 131 -6.26 -11.04 6.90
C GLU A 131 -6.79 -9.90 6.03
N CYS A 132 -6.12 -9.68 4.90
CA CYS A 132 -6.66 -8.82 3.85
C CYS A 132 -7.68 -9.60 3.01
N GLU A 133 -8.94 -9.18 2.97
CA GLU A 133 -9.99 -9.89 2.22
C GLU A 133 -9.79 -9.92 0.69
N THR A 134 -8.88 -9.11 0.16
CA THR A 134 -8.64 -9.04 -1.30
C THR A 134 -7.61 -10.09 -1.75
N CYS A 135 -6.40 -10.03 -1.20
CA CYS A 135 -5.33 -10.98 -1.53
C CYS A 135 -5.30 -12.19 -0.58
N GLN A 136 -6.15 -12.19 0.44
CA GLN A 136 -6.24 -13.19 1.51
C GLN A 136 -4.96 -13.38 2.32
N ASN A 137 -3.89 -12.59 2.14
CA ASN A 137 -2.63 -12.73 2.89
C ASN A 137 -2.79 -12.39 4.38
N HIS A 138 -1.96 -13.03 5.23
CA HIS A 138 -1.96 -12.81 6.68
C HIS A 138 -0.81 -11.89 7.11
N PHE A 139 -1.11 -10.97 8.01
CA PHE A 139 -0.20 -9.97 8.53
C PHE A 139 -0.21 -9.93 10.07
N CYS A 140 0.87 -9.47 10.69
CA CYS A 140 0.91 -9.18 12.12
C CYS A 140 0.31 -7.79 12.42
N ILE A 141 0.08 -7.48 13.69
CA ILE A 141 -0.44 -6.18 14.14
C ILE A 141 0.46 -5.00 13.73
N ASP A 142 1.78 -5.17 13.79
CA ASP A 142 2.71 -4.08 13.43
C ASP A 142 2.62 -3.75 11.94
N CYS A 143 2.49 -4.78 11.09
CA CYS A 143 2.26 -4.59 9.66
C CYS A 143 0.88 -4.01 9.38
N ASP A 144 -0.14 -4.38 10.16
CA ASP A 144 -1.50 -3.84 10.03
C ASP A 144 -1.51 -2.32 10.28
N VAL A 145 -1.01 -1.89 11.44
CA VAL A 145 -0.90 -0.47 11.79
C VAL A 145 -0.06 0.28 10.75
N PHE A 146 1.12 -0.25 10.40
CA PHE A 146 1.98 0.38 9.40
C PHE A 146 1.29 0.56 8.04
N CYS A 147 0.53 -0.44 7.59
CA CYS A 147 -0.16 -0.37 6.30
C CYS A 147 -1.34 0.59 6.32
N HIS A 148 -2.02 0.79 7.46
CA HIS A 148 -3.15 1.69 7.57
C HIS A 148 -2.77 3.15 7.88
N GLU A 149 -1.64 3.38 8.57
CA GLU A 149 -1.22 4.74 8.96
C GLU A 149 -0.13 5.34 8.08
N VAL A 150 0.75 4.50 7.51
CA VAL A 150 1.95 4.96 6.80
C VAL A 150 1.90 4.59 5.32
N ALA A 151 1.83 3.30 5.01
CA ALA A 151 1.94 2.84 3.62
C ALA A 151 0.66 3.06 2.82
N HIS A 152 -0.50 3.04 3.49
CA HIS A 152 -1.84 3.16 2.91
C HIS A 152 -2.11 2.21 1.72
N ASN A 153 -1.41 1.07 1.71
CA ASN A 153 -1.46 0.06 0.66
C ASN A 153 -1.25 -1.31 1.31
N CYS A 154 -1.97 -2.32 0.84
CA CYS A 154 -1.70 -3.71 1.24
C CYS A 154 -0.54 -4.27 0.40
N PRO A 155 0.59 -4.71 1.02
CA PRO A 155 1.71 -5.29 0.29
C PRO A 155 1.30 -6.50 -0.56
N GLY A 156 0.41 -7.36 -0.04
CA GLY A 156 -0.07 -8.54 -0.76
C GLY A 156 -0.81 -8.21 -2.06
N CYS A 157 -1.66 -7.18 -2.05
CA CYS A 157 -2.39 -6.75 -3.25
C CYS A 157 -1.49 -6.04 -4.27
N GLN A 158 -0.37 -5.46 -3.82
CA GLN A 158 0.59 -4.78 -4.70
C GLN A 158 1.62 -5.76 -5.27
N SER A 159 1.98 -6.82 -4.54
CA SER A 159 2.99 -7.80 -4.96
C SER A 159 2.47 -8.81 -5.97
N SER A 160 1.22 -9.23 -5.84
CA SER A 160 0.53 -10.00 -6.85
C SER A 160 -0.51 -9.05 -7.42
N ALA A 161 -0.39 -8.66 -8.69
CA ALA A 161 -1.42 -7.88 -9.36
C ALA A 161 -2.70 -8.73 -9.36
N TYR A 162 -3.49 -8.62 -8.29
CA TYR A 162 -4.77 -9.28 -8.16
C TYR A 162 -5.68 -8.57 -9.17
N LEU A 163 -5.66 -9.04 -10.42
CA LEU A 163 -6.74 -8.86 -11.36
C LEU A 163 -7.81 -9.85 -10.92
N PRO A 164 -8.96 -9.39 -10.40
CA PRO A 164 -10.08 -10.30 -10.17
C PRO A 164 -10.47 -10.90 -11.52
N GLY A 165 -10.27 -12.22 -11.72
CA GLY A 165 -10.72 -12.93 -12.93
C GLY A 165 -9.74 -13.88 -13.62
N LEU A 166 -8.51 -14.11 -13.13
CA LEU A 166 -7.53 -15.01 -13.78
C LEU A 166 -7.21 -16.30 -13.00
N GLN A 167 -8.07 -16.72 -12.06
CA GLN A 167 -7.77 -17.88 -11.21
C GLN A 167 -8.13 -19.25 -11.84
N GLU A 168 -8.53 -19.33 -13.12
CA GLU A 168 -8.93 -20.61 -13.75
C GLU A 168 -7.87 -21.26 -14.68
N GLU A 169 -6.73 -20.64 -14.97
CA GLU A 169 -5.78 -21.21 -15.97
C GLU A 169 -4.42 -21.69 -15.40
N ALA A 170 -4.20 -21.66 -14.09
CA ALA A 170 -2.91 -22.06 -13.50
C ALA A 170 -2.79 -23.55 -13.11
N GLU A 171 -3.83 -24.37 -13.29
CA GLU A 171 -3.80 -25.82 -13.00
C GLU A 171 -3.60 -26.70 -14.26
N GLY A 172 -2.95 -26.18 -15.30
CA GLY A 172 -2.85 -26.83 -16.61
C GLY A 172 -1.45 -27.15 -17.15
N LEU A 173 -0.35 -26.89 -16.43
CA LEU A 173 1.00 -27.12 -16.95
C LEU A 173 1.72 -28.26 -16.20
N GLY A 174 1.54 -29.47 -16.72
CA GLY A 174 2.35 -30.64 -16.37
C GLY A 174 3.83 -30.49 -16.77
N PRO A 175 4.73 -31.35 -16.28
CA PRO A 175 6.16 -31.07 -16.13
C PRO A 175 7.01 -31.25 -17.40
N ASN A 176 6.44 -31.37 -18.59
CA ASN A 176 7.22 -31.63 -19.81
C ASN A 176 6.97 -30.56 -20.87
N GLY A 177 7.75 -29.48 -20.80
CA GLY A 177 7.86 -28.48 -21.84
C GLY A 177 8.80 -28.93 -22.95
N THR A 178 8.24 -29.45 -24.05
CA THR A 178 8.91 -29.43 -25.35
C THR A 178 8.33 -28.28 -26.16
N ALA A 179 9.16 -27.27 -26.42
CA ALA A 179 8.85 -26.17 -27.33
C ALA A 179 8.73 -26.70 -28.76
N MET A 180 7.62 -26.39 -29.43
CA MET A 180 7.49 -26.55 -30.87
C MET A 180 7.94 -25.23 -31.51
N GLU A 181 9.07 -25.26 -32.21
CA GLU A 181 9.53 -24.17 -33.08
C GLU A 181 8.61 -24.11 -34.31
N VAL A 182 8.11 -22.92 -34.63
CA VAL A 182 7.38 -22.64 -35.87
C VAL A 182 8.34 -21.99 -36.85
N ASP A 183 8.65 -22.71 -37.94
CA ASP A 183 9.46 -22.22 -39.07
C ASP A 183 8.61 -21.31 -39.98
N SER A 184 9.28 -20.35 -40.62
CA SER A 184 8.69 -19.29 -41.47
C SER A 184 8.20 -19.77 -42.83
#